data_AF-A0A7C1IP20-F1
#
_entry.id   AF-A0A7C1IP20-F1
#
_cell.length_a   1.000
_cell.length_b   1.000
_cell.length_c   1.000
_cell.angle_alpha   90.00
_cell.angle_beta   90.00
_cell.angle_gamma   90.00
#
_symmetry.space_group_name_H-M   'P 1'
#
loop_
_entity.id
_entity.type
_entity.pdbx_description
1 polymer ?
#
loop_
_entity_poly.entity_id
_entity_poly.type
_entity_poly.pdbx_seq_one_letter_code
_entity_poly.pdbx_strand_id
1 'polypeptide(L)'
;MIINRVSAGIFIIVVLLSWQMVSSEAGKAKTHQLYRGSTEWKDWENRIMSELPKQVLQMHEANLKQIPEGMEATDFPLMFEGAGRIERGSAKPLIVVVLSDLLGGKLVVYEEEGPNDFTTIWVSEETLHDRIGSLGIEDVNKDGKPEILVHATAGAHGSALYLYSWEDSTAHLFHPNGDTSRTNFVGDGSGVSNQDVDGDGIQEILCYNRDYDWKYHYLVDYYKWDGKHYVFWKQETGGLIEKK
;
A
#
# COMPACT_ATOMS: atom_id res chain seq x y z
N MET A 1 -16.03 -18.50 -44.54
CA MET A 1 -15.80 -17.31 -43.72
C MET A 1 -14.50 -17.54 -42.96
N ILE A 2 -13.41 -16.91 -43.40
CA ILE A 2 -12.08 -17.06 -42.80
C ILE A 2 -11.97 -15.97 -41.74
N ILE A 3 -11.94 -16.34 -40.46
CA ILE A 3 -11.66 -15.39 -39.38
C ILE A 3 -10.16 -15.44 -39.13
N ASN A 4 -9.45 -14.40 -39.57
CA ASN A 4 -8.05 -14.17 -39.22
C ASN A 4 -7.96 -13.92 -37.72
N ARG A 5 -7.21 -14.76 -36.99
CA ARG A 5 -6.79 -14.47 -35.62
C ARG A 5 -5.70 -13.40 -35.67
N VAL A 6 -6.02 -12.20 -35.24
CA VAL A 6 -5.02 -11.19 -34.89
C VAL A 6 -4.53 -11.56 -33.49
N SER A 7 -3.22 -11.79 -33.35
CA SER A 7 -2.55 -11.94 -32.06
C SER A 7 -2.63 -10.62 -31.31
N ALA A 8 -3.46 -10.55 -30.25
CA ALA A 8 -3.59 -9.37 -29.41
C ALA A 8 -2.34 -9.23 -28.53
N GLY A 9 -1.61 -8.13 -28.72
CA GLY A 9 -0.59 -7.67 -27.79
C GLY A 9 -1.27 -7.02 -26.58
N ILE A 10 -0.75 -7.30 -25.39
CA ILE A 10 -1.18 -6.69 -24.12
C ILE A 10 -0.80 -5.21 -24.17
N PHE A 11 -1.77 -4.31 -24.02
CA PHE A 11 -1.54 -2.87 -23.84
C PHE A 11 -1.85 -2.48 -22.39
N ILE A 12 -0.90 -1.82 -21.73
CA ILE A 12 -1.01 -1.32 -20.35
C ILE A 12 -1.40 0.15 -20.41
N ILE A 13 -2.53 0.52 -19.78
CA ILE A 13 -3.00 1.91 -19.67
C ILE A 13 -2.42 2.53 -18.40
N VAL A 14 -1.74 3.69 -18.55
CA VAL A 14 -0.99 4.38 -17.49
C VAL A 14 -1.73 5.64 -17.06
N VAL A 15 -2.02 5.78 -15.76
CA VAL A 15 -2.60 7.00 -15.17
C VAL A 15 -1.56 7.70 -14.30
N LEU A 16 -1.30 8.98 -14.57
CA LEU A 16 -0.25 9.82 -13.95
C LEU A 16 -0.77 10.56 -12.71
N LEU A 17 -0.13 10.40 -11.55
CA LEU A 17 -0.18 11.34 -10.41
C LEU A 17 1.21 11.41 -9.74
N SER A 18 1.67 12.62 -9.40
CA SER A 18 2.98 12.91 -8.82
C SER A 18 2.86 13.35 -7.36
N TRP A 19 3.69 12.83 -6.43
CA TRP A 19 3.78 13.34 -5.06
C TRP A 19 5.21 13.22 -4.47
N GLN A 20 5.54 14.17 -3.61
CA GLN A 20 6.81 14.38 -2.90
C GLN A 20 6.55 14.27 -1.38
N MET A 21 7.46 13.71 -0.57
CA MET A 21 7.45 13.94 0.89
C MET A 21 8.81 13.93 1.59
N VAL A 22 8.78 14.52 2.79
CA VAL A 22 9.83 15.12 3.64
C VAL A 22 10.59 14.06 4.47
N SER A 23 11.85 14.35 4.82
CA SER A 23 12.73 13.49 5.62
C SER A 23 12.98 14.01 7.05
N SER A 24 13.32 13.10 7.97
CA SER A 24 14.02 13.41 9.24
C SER A 24 14.87 12.24 9.75
N GLU A 25 16.20 12.25 9.60
CA GLU A 25 17.14 11.24 10.16
C GLU A 25 17.15 11.24 11.72
N ALA A 26 17.37 10.14 12.45
CA ALA A 26 18.57 9.29 12.44
C ALA A 26 18.32 7.85 12.95
N GLY A 27 19.08 6.88 12.39
CA GLY A 27 19.10 5.45 12.82
C GLY A 27 18.60 4.42 11.79
N LYS A 28 18.39 4.83 10.54
CA LYS A 28 17.33 4.32 9.66
C LYS A 28 17.69 3.15 8.74
N ALA A 29 16.73 2.23 8.54
CA ALA A 29 16.59 1.49 7.30
C ALA A 29 16.66 2.48 6.12
N LYS A 30 17.56 2.25 5.15
CA LYS A 30 17.60 3.06 3.94
C LYS A 30 16.45 2.64 3.04
N THR A 31 15.35 3.38 3.11
CA THR A 31 14.27 3.28 2.14
C THR A 31 14.71 3.91 0.82
N HIS A 32 14.99 3.08 -0.18
CA HIS A 32 15.04 3.53 -1.57
C HIS A 32 13.61 3.52 -2.11
N GLN A 33 13.01 4.70 -2.23
CA GLN A 33 11.77 4.86 -2.98
C GLN A 33 12.11 5.07 -4.45
N LEU A 34 11.63 4.17 -5.32
CA LEU A 34 11.73 4.35 -6.76
C LEU A 34 10.61 5.28 -7.23
N TYR A 35 10.96 6.39 -7.85
CA TYR A 35 9.98 7.36 -8.34
C TYR A 35 9.33 6.86 -9.63
N ARG A 36 8.00 6.76 -9.64
CA ARG A 36 7.23 6.29 -10.80
C ARG A 36 7.52 7.14 -12.03
N GLY A 37 7.94 6.48 -13.12
CA GLY A 37 8.29 7.14 -14.39
C GLY A 37 9.76 7.51 -14.57
N SER A 38 10.60 7.34 -13.54
CA SER A 38 12.06 7.37 -13.71
C SER A 38 12.54 6.21 -14.60
N THR A 39 13.73 6.35 -15.19
CA THR A 39 14.33 5.27 -15.99
C THR A 39 14.55 4.02 -15.14
N GLU A 40 15.07 4.20 -13.91
CA GLU A 40 15.23 3.11 -12.94
C GLU A 40 13.90 2.42 -12.63
N TRP A 41 12.82 3.18 -12.45
CA TRP A 41 11.48 2.61 -12.28
C TRP A 41 11.02 1.82 -13.50
N LYS A 42 11.18 2.35 -14.72
CA LYS A 42 10.71 1.67 -15.94
C LYS A 42 11.48 0.39 -16.21
N ASP A 43 12.79 0.41 -16.02
CA ASP A 43 13.64 -0.77 -16.17
C ASP A 43 13.27 -1.83 -15.13
N TRP A 44 13.03 -1.39 -13.89
CA TRP A 44 12.57 -2.24 -12.80
C TRP A 44 11.16 -2.79 -13.05
N GLU A 45 10.20 -1.98 -13.49
CA GLU A 45 8.82 -2.36 -13.81
C GLU A 45 8.79 -3.38 -14.94
N ASN A 46 9.47 -3.12 -16.06
CA ASN A 46 9.55 -4.06 -17.18
C ASN A 46 10.13 -5.41 -16.74
N ARG A 47 11.16 -5.39 -15.89
CA ARG A 47 11.78 -6.59 -15.34
C ARG A 47 10.81 -7.37 -14.46
N ILE A 48 10.23 -6.72 -13.44
CA ILE A 48 9.27 -7.35 -12.53
C ILE A 48 8.09 -7.92 -13.29
N MET A 49 7.53 -7.19 -14.25
CA MET A 49 6.38 -7.64 -15.04
C MET A 49 6.70 -8.86 -15.92
N SER A 50 7.94 -9.00 -16.39
CA SER A 50 8.38 -10.18 -17.15
C SER A 50 8.65 -11.42 -16.28
N GLU A 51 8.84 -11.22 -14.98
CA GLU A 51 9.27 -12.23 -14.01
C GLU A 51 8.23 -12.44 -12.90
N LEU A 52 7.04 -11.84 -13.03
CA LEU A 52 5.96 -12.04 -12.06
C LEU A 52 5.73 -13.54 -11.88
N PRO A 53 5.68 -14.03 -10.62
CA PRO A 53 5.49 -15.43 -10.34
C PRO A 53 4.25 -15.94 -11.03
N LYS A 54 4.31 -17.21 -11.45
CA LYS A 54 3.16 -17.90 -12.03
C LYS A 54 1.92 -17.78 -11.14
N GLN A 55 2.04 -17.74 -9.82
CA GLN A 55 0.89 -17.54 -8.92
C GLN A 55 0.23 -16.16 -9.07
N VAL A 56 1.02 -15.10 -9.24
CA VAL A 56 0.50 -13.74 -9.45
C VAL A 56 -0.18 -13.62 -10.82
N LEU A 57 0.45 -14.19 -11.85
CA LEU A 57 -0.14 -14.26 -13.18
C LEU A 57 -1.42 -15.13 -13.18
N GLN A 58 -1.43 -16.26 -12.47
CA GLN A 58 -2.60 -17.12 -12.31
C GLN A 58 -3.72 -16.42 -11.54
N MET A 59 -3.39 -15.62 -10.52
CA MET A 59 -4.36 -14.80 -9.79
C MET A 59 -4.97 -13.75 -10.71
N HIS A 60 -4.14 -13.04 -11.49
CA HIS A 60 -4.62 -12.11 -12.50
C HIS A 60 -5.52 -12.82 -13.52
N GLU A 61 -5.09 -13.96 -14.09
CA GLU A 61 -5.89 -14.77 -15.00
C GLU A 61 -7.20 -15.29 -14.38
N ALA A 62 -7.21 -15.63 -13.10
CA ALA A 62 -8.41 -16.04 -12.38
C ALA A 62 -9.38 -14.87 -12.17
N ASN A 63 -8.86 -13.67 -11.88
CA ASN A 63 -9.66 -12.45 -11.75
C ASN A 63 -10.22 -12.01 -13.11
N LEU A 64 -9.45 -12.16 -14.19
CA LEU A 64 -9.95 -11.91 -15.56
C LEU A 64 -11.15 -12.82 -15.92
N LYS A 65 -11.25 -14.02 -15.34
CA LYS A 65 -12.40 -14.92 -15.54
C LYS A 65 -13.67 -14.48 -14.79
N GLN A 66 -13.55 -13.55 -13.85
CA GLN A 66 -14.69 -12.97 -13.12
C GLN A 66 -15.26 -11.74 -13.83
N ILE A 67 -14.65 -11.29 -14.92
CA ILE A 67 -15.16 -10.19 -15.74
C ILE A 67 -16.48 -10.61 -16.39
N PRO A 68 -17.57 -9.82 -16.27
CA PRO A 68 -18.83 -10.10 -16.93
C PRO A 68 -18.69 -10.28 -18.45
N GLU A 69 -19.45 -11.21 -19.03
CA GLU A 69 -19.47 -11.41 -20.49
C GLU A 69 -19.79 -10.09 -21.22
N GLY A 70 -18.91 -9.68 -22.13
CA GLY A 70 -19.04 -8.46 -22.93
C GLY A 70 -18.06 -7.33 -22.58
N MET A 71 -17.19 -7.49 -21.58
CA MET A 71 -16.05 -6.61 -21.33
C MET A 71 -14.74 -7.30 -21.74
N GLU A 72 -13.78 -6.58 -22.32
CA GLU A 72 -12.52 -7.17 -22.77
C GLU A 72 -11.46 -7.15 -21.65
N ALA A 73 -10.60 -8.18 -21.60
CA ALA A 73 -9.51 -8.25 -20.61
C ALA A 73 -8.52 -7.08 -20.70
N THR A 74 -8.41 -6.44 -21.86
CA THR A 74 -7.59 -5.23 -22.08
C THR A 74 -8.13 -4.01 -21.34
N ASP A 75 -9.39 -4.03 -20.89
CA ASP A 75 -9.98 -2.94 -20.12
C ASP A 75 -9.49 -2.94 -18.65
N PHE A 76 -8.82 -4.01 -18.21
CA PHE A 76 -8.47 -4.23 -16.79
C PHE A 76 -7.03 -4.72 -16.62
N PRO A 77 -6.02 -3.88 -16.94
CA PRO A 77 -4.63 -4.24 -16.74
C PRO A 77 -4.35 -4.47 -15.26
N LEU A 78 -3.51 -5.47 -14.94
CA LEU A 78 -2.85 -5.54 -13.65
C LEU A 78 -2.06 -4.23 -13.47
N MET A 79 -2.41 -3.46 -12.44
CA MET A 79 -1.79 -2.18 -12.17
C MET A 79 -0.73 -2.33 -11.09
N PHE A 80 0.45 -1.80 -11.38
CA PHE A 80 1.50 -1.62 -10.41
C PHE A 80 1.27 -0.29 -9.69
N GLU A 81 1.03 -0.34 -8.37
CA GLU A 81 0.66 0.86 -7.61
C GLU A 81 1.76 1.35 -6.66
N GLY A 82 2.64 0.46 -6.20
CA GLY A 82 3.71 0.84 -5.29
C GLY A 82 4.74 -0.27 -5.08
N ALA A 83 5.99 0.15 -4.88
CA ALA A 83 7.12 -0.70 -4.56
C ALA A 83 7.85 -0.15 -3.34
N GLY A 84 8.34 -1.04 -2.50
CA GLY A 84 9.22 -0.71 -1.39
C GLY A 84 10.27 -1.80 -1.20
N ARG A 85 11.32 -1.46 -0.47
CA ARG A 85 12.44 -2.36 -0.21
C ARG A 85 12.70 -2.43 1.29
N ILE A 86 12.82 -3.66 1.82
CA ILE A 86 13.21 -3.93 3.21
C ILE A 86 14.63 -4.46 3.19
N GLU A 87 15.55 -3.72 3.80
CA GLU A 87 16.94 -4.17 4.00
C GLU A 87 17.01 -5.03 5.27
N ARG A 88 17.66 -6.21 5.19
CA ARG A 88 17.73 -7.19 6.29
C ARG A 88 19.16 -7.49 6.74
N GLY A 89 20.03 -6.48 6.72
CA GLY A 89 21.43 -6.60 7.13
C GLY A 89 22.21 -7.59 6.25
N SER A 90 22.58 -8.75 6.79
CA SER A 90 23.29 -9.80 6.05
C SER A 90 22.36 -10.75 5.28
N ALA A 91 21.06 -10.72 5.56
CA ALA A 91 20.08 -11.48 4.79
C ALA A 91 19.74 -10.74 3.49
N LYS A 92 19.21 -11.47 2.51
CA LYS A 92 18.79 -10.90 1.24
C LYS A 92 17.71 -9.83 1.46
N PRO A 93 17.70 -8.76 0.66
CA PRO A 93 16.68 -7.72 0.76
C PRO A 93 15.33 -8.25 0.28
N LEU A 94 14.26 -7.66 0.78
CA LEU A 94 12.91 -7.95 0.32
C LEU A 94 12.39 -6.81 -0.53
N ILE A 95 11.63 -7.17 -1.55
CA ILE A 95 10.87 -6.25 -2.38
C ILE A 95 9.40 -6.43 -2.05
N VAL A 96 8.77 -5.35 -1.60
CA VAL A 96 7.35 -5.31 -1.31
C VAL A 96 6.66 -4.60 -2.47
N VAL A 97 5.62 -5.22 -3.01
CA VAL A 97 4.88 -4.72 -4.17
C VAL A 97 3.39 -4.73 -3.85
N VAL A 98 2.70 -3.67 -4.27
CA VAL A 98 1.24 -3.69 -4.36
C VAL A 98 0.80 -3.82 -5.81
N LEU A 99 0.09 -4.90 -6.07
CA LEU A 99 -0.53 -5.18 -7.35
C LEU A 99 -2.03 -4.96 -7.20
N SER A 100 -2.65 -4.20 -8.09
CA SER A 100 -4.10 -3.99 -8.07
C SER A 100 -4.75 -4.38 -9.39
N ASP A 101 -6.02 -4.74 -9.30
CA ASP A 101 -6.95 -4.77 -10.42
C ASP A 101 -8.28 -4.12 -9.98
N LEU A 102 -9.35 -4.30 -10.76
CA LEU A 102 -10.66 -3.74 -10.40
C LEU A 102 -11.32 -4.39 -9.17
N LEU A 103 -10.90 -5.58 -8.79
CA LEU A 103 -11.46 -6.32 -7.65
C LEU A 103 -10.70 -5.99 -6.35
N GLY A 104 -9.50 -5.41 -6.47
CA GLY A 104 -8.74 -4.85 -5.37
C GLY A 104 -7.23 -5.03 -5.54
N GLY A 105 -6.50 -4.65 -4.50
CA GLY A 105 -5.06 -4.82 -4.36
C GLY A 105 -4.66 -6.09 -3.63
N LYS A 106 -3.45 -6.55 -3.91
CA LYS A 106 -2.72 -7.57 -3.16
C LYS A 106 -1.34 -7.05 -2.84
N LEU A 107 -0.91 -7.30 -1.61
CA LEU A 107 0.46 -7.07 -1.21
C LEU A 107 1.25 -8.35 -1.49
N VAL A 108 2.34 -8.23 -2.22
CA VAL A 108 3.24 -9.34 -2.55
C VAL A 108 4.63 -8.99 -2.05
N VAL A 109 5.28 -9.94 -1.38
CA VAL A 109 6.65 -9.79 -0.92
C VAL A 109 7.53 -10.82 -1.62
N TYR A 110 8.63 -10.32 -2.16
CA TYR A 110 9.66 -11.07 -2.84
C TYR A 110 10.97 -11.00 -2.06
N GLU A 111 11.72 -12.10 -2.05
CA GLU A 111 13.14 -12.11 -1.69
C GLU A 111 13.98 -11.92 -2.96
N GLU A 112 14.95 -10.99 -2.94
CA GLU A 112 15.88 -10.77 -4.05
C GLU A 112 17.05 -11.77 -3.96
N GLU A 113 17.07 -12.74 -4.86
CA GLU A 113 18.07 -13.81 -4.99
C GLU A 113 19.34 -13.35 -5.72
N GLY A 114 19.19 -12.34 -6.57
CA GLY A 114 20.25 -11.76 -7.37
C GLY A 114 19.71 -10.66 -8.27
N PRO A 115 20.57 -10.08 -9.13
CA PRO A 115 20.12 -9.11 -10.11
C PRO A 115 19.08 -9.77 -11.03
N ASN A 116 17.83 -9.32 -10.94
CA ASN A 116 16.72 -9.88 -11.73
C ASN A 116 16.30 -11.30 -11.32
N ASP A 117 16.54 -11.70 -10.07
CA ASP A 117 16.06 -12.99 -9.57
C ASP A 117 15.29 -12.78 -8.27
N PHE A 118 14.02 -13.18 -8.27
CA PHE A 118 13.08 -12.90 -7.21
C PHE A 118 12.25 -14.15 -6.90
N THR A 119 12.16 -14.48 -5.62
CA THR A 119 11.27 -15.53 -5.14
C THR A 119 10.14 -14.93 -4.33
N THR A 120 8.89 -15.24 -4.67
CA THR A 120 7.76 -14.87 -3.80
C THR A 120 7.83 -15.64 -2.50
N ILE A 121 7.86 -14.89 -1.41
CA ILE A 121 7.86 -15.45 -0.06
C ILE A 121 6.50 -15.29 0.62
N TRP A 122 5.72 -14.29 0.22
CA TRP A 122 4.42 -14.03 0.83
C TRP A 122 3.48 -13.24 -0.09
N VAL A 123 2.18 -13.51 0.03
CA VAL A 123 1.09 -12.79 -0.63
C VAL A 123 -0.01 -12.56 0.40
N SER A 124 -0.61 -11.36 0.43
CA SER A 124 -1.71 -11.07 1.35
C SER A 124 -2.92 -11.96 1.09
N GLU A 125 -3.40 -12.60 2.16
CA GLU A 125 -4.65 -13.38 2.11
C GLU A 125 -5.84 -12.45 1.82
N GLU A 126 -5.88 -11.32 2.52
CA GLU A 126 -6.90 -10.29 2.33
C GLU A 126 -6.72 -9.54 1.01
N THR A 127 -7.84 -9.21 0.37
CA THR A 127 -7.87 -8.31 -0.77
C THR A 127 -8.01 -6.88 -0.25
N LEU A 128 -7.16 -5.99 -0.75
CA LEU A 128 -7.23 -4.57 -0.45
C LEU A 128 -8.33 -3.96 -1.34
N HIS A 129 -9.54 -3.83 -0.82
CA HIS A 129 -10.69 -3.44 -1.64
C HIS A 129 -10.66 -1.98 -2.12
N ASP A 130 -9.76 -1.17 -1.58
CA ASP A 130 -9.61 0.23 -1.92
C ASP A 130 -8.62 0.44 -3.08
N ARG A 131 -8.77 1.57 -3.78
CA ARG A 131 -7.83 1.93 -4.84
C ARG A 131 -6.51 2.35 -4.21
N ILE A 132 -5.48 1.54 -4.38
CA ILE A 132 -4.16 1.79 -3.81
C ILE A 132 -3.56 3.08 -4.40
N GLY A 133 -3.02 3.92 -3.52
CA GLY A 133 -2.40 5.19 -3.85
C GLY A 133 -0.89 5.17 -3.70
N SER A 134 -0.38 4.67 -2.56
CA SER A 134 1.06 4.62 -2.30
C SER A 134 1.44 3.54 -1.29
N LEU A 135 2.74 3.24 -1.24
CA LEU A 135 3.34 2.32 -0.30
C LEU A 135 4.48 3.01 0.46
N GLY A 136 4.47 2.86 1.79
CA GLY A 136 5.54 3.25 2.70
C GLY A 136 6.08 2.03 3.44
N ILE A 137 7.33 2.11 3.88
CA ILE A 137 7.96 1.10 4.75
C ILE A 137 8.71 1.84 5.85
N GLU A 138 8.31 1.61 7.09
CA GLU A 138 8.90 2.28 8.25
C GLU A 138 8.61 1.47 9.53
N ASP A 139 9.55 1.46 10.48
CA ASP A 139 9.31 1.01 11.86
C ASP A 139 8.57 2.12 12.63
N VAL A 140 7.24 2.05 12.61
CA VAL A 140 6.34 3.07 13.17
C VAL A 140 6.05 2.82 14.64
N ASN A 141 6.10 1.56 15.09
CA ASN A 141 5.83 1.16 16.48
C ASN A 141 7.10 1.04 17.37
N LYS A 142 8.30 1.20 16.78
CA LYS A 142 9.62 1.11 17.42
C LYS A 142 9.94 -0.26 18.03
N ASP A 143 9.40 -1.33 17.45
CA ASP A 143 9.74 -2.70 17.88
C ASP A 143 11.01 -3.26 17.18
N GLY A 144 11.59 -2.50 16.25
CA GLY A 144 12.78 -2.89 15.50
C GLY A 144 12.50 -3.69 14.23
N LYS A 145 11.23 -3.95 13.90
CA LYS A 145 10.77 -4.53 12.65
C LYS A 145 10.11 -3.44 11.78
N PRO A 146 10.14 -3.58 10.44
CA PRO A 146 9.49 -2.63 9.57
C PRO A 146 7.99 -2.93 9.43
N GLU A 147 7.17 -1.89 9.48
CA GLU A 147 5.80 -1.95 8.99
C GLU A 147 5.73 -1.58 7.51
N ILE A 148 4.70 -2.10 6.85
CA ILE A 148 4.32 -1.78 5.47
C ILE A 148 3.02 -0.98 5.54
N LEU A 149 3.08 0.27 5.07
CA LEU A 149 1.98 1.23 5.04
C LEU A 149 1.42 1.26 3.62
N VAL A 150 0.22 0.75 3.41
CA VAL A 150 -0.46 0.85 2.11
C VAL A 150 -1.56 1.89 2.20
N HIS A 151 -1.30 3.07 1.64
CA HIS A 151 -2.31 4.12 1.52
C HIS A 151 -3.19 3.84 0.32
N ALA A 152 -4.50 3.93 0.53
CA ALA A 152 -5.49 3.72 -0.49
C ALA A 152 -6.59 4.79 -0.42
N THR A 153 -7.33 4.93 -1.51
CA THR A 153 -8.51 5.78 -1.62
C THR A 153 -9.75 4.94 -1.35
N ALA A 154 -10.50 5.28 -0.31
CA ALA A 154 -11.75 4.62 0.07
C ALA A 154 -12.95 5.39 -0.52
N GLY A 155 -13.37 5.02 -1.73
CA GLY A 155 -14.50 5.65 -2.42
C GLY A 155 -14.23 7.11 -2.87
N ALA A 156 -15.29 7.90 -3.07
CA ALA A 156 -15.17 9.23 -3.69
C ALA A 156 -14.39 10.26 -2.84
N HIS A 157 -14.32 10.06 -1.53
CA HIS A 157 -13.72 11.03 -0.61
C HIS A 157 -12.97 10.43 0.58
N GLY A 158 -12.98 9.11 0.78
CA GLY A 158 -12.26 8.49 1.88
C GLY A 158 -10.80 8.19 1.53
N SER A 159 -9.98 8.05 2.56
CA SER A 159 -8.67 7.39 2.46
C SER A 159 -8.61 6.26 3.48
N ALA A 160 -7.88 5.22 3.12
CA ALA A 160 -7.61 4.09 3.97
C ALA A 160 -6.10 3.91 4.14
N LEU A 161 -5.69 3.41 5.30
CA LEU A 161 -4.36 2.88 5.54
C LEU A 161 -4.51 1.43 5.96
N TYR A 162 -3.93 0.53 5.16
CA TYR A 162 -3.65 -0.83 5.58
C TYR A 162 -2.24 -0.86 6.15
N LEU A 163 -2.11 -1.24 7.41
CA LEU A 163 -0.84 -1.26 8.12
C LEU A 163 -0.49 -2.71 8.43
N TYR A 164 0.61 -3.20 7.86
CA TYR A 164 1.09 -4.55 8.12
C TYR A 164 2.38 -4.49 8.93
N SER A 165 2.53 -5.31 9.97
CA SER A 165 3.85 -5.62 10.53
C SER A 165 4.50 -6.72 9.71
N TRP A 166 5.79 -6.56 9.37
CA TRP A 166 6.55 -7.60 8.69
C TRP A 166 7.39 -8.41 9.70
N GLU A 167 7.06 -9.69 9.82
CA GLU A 167 7.73 -10.63 10.72
C GLU A 167 8.42 -11.73 9.93
N ASP A 168 9.70 -11.51 9.62
CA ASP A 168 10.64 -12.40 8.92
C ASP A 168 10.19 -12.88 7.53
N SER A 169 9.14 -13.70 7.48
CA SER A 169 8.57 -14.35 6.29
C SER A 169 7.07 -14.13 6.11
N THR A 170 6.39 -13.44 7.04
CA THR A 170 4.95 -13.19 6.94
C THR A 170 4.61 -11.76 7.34
N ALA A 171 3.53 -11.23 6.79
CA ALA A 171 2.97 -9.95 7.21
C ALA A 171 1.70 -10.17 8.04
N HIS A 172 1.53 -9.38 9.09
CA HIS A 172 0.33 -9.37 9.93
C HIS A 172 -0.38 -8.02 9.82
N LEU A 173 -1.66 -8.04 9.44
CA LEU A 173 -2.46 -6.83 9.36
C LEU A 173 -2.78 -6.31 10.77
N PHE A 174 -2.46 -5.05 11.02
CA PHE A 174 -2.95 -4.36 12.20
C PHE A 174 -4.37 -3.87 11.96
N HIS A 175 -5.21 -4.20 12.94
CA HIS A 175 -6.61 -3.80 12.96
C HIS A 175 -6.80 -2.64 13.95
N PRO A 176 -7.58 -1.59 13.60
CA PRO A 176 -7.93 -0.55 14.56
C PRO A 176 -8.61 -1.16 15.79
N ASN A 177 -8.13 -0.82 16.99
CA ASN A 177 -8.60 -1.41 18.27
C ASN A 177 -8.42 -2.93 18.38
N GLY A 178 -7.60 -3.55 17.52
CA GLY A 178 -7.55 -5.02 17.40
C GLY A 178 -8.85 -5.65 16.90
N ASP A 179 -9.80 -4.85 16.39
CA ASP A 179 -11.09 -5.32 15.88
C ASP A 179 -10.91 -5.93 14.49
N THR A 180 -10.86 -7.26 14.42
CA THR A 180 -10.66 -8.00 13.17
C THR A 180 -11.81 -7.83 12.17
N SER A 181 -12.94 -7.22 12.56
CA SER A 181 -14.00 -6.85 11.62
C SER A 181 -13.66 -5.63 10.76
N ARG A 182 -12.63 -4.87 11.14
CA ARG A 182 -12.11 -3.71 10.40
C ARG A 182 -10.73 -4.02 9.87
N THR A 183 -10.54 -3.93 8.56
CA THR A 183 -9.27 -4.30 7.90
C THR A 183 -8.33 -3.11 7.67
N ASN A 184 -8.75 -1.89 7.96
CA ASN A 184 -7.98 -0.68 7.70
C ASN A 184 -8.35 0.47 8.66
N PHE A 185 -7.45 1.44 8.75
CA PHE A 185 -7.72 2.74 9.34
C PHE A 185 -8.34 3.61 8.26
N VAL A 186 -9.47 4.26 8.53
CA VAL A 186 -10.22 5.04 7.54
C VAL A 186 -10.38 6.48 8.01
N GLY A 187 -10.12 7.40 7.10
CA GLY A 187 -10.45 8.83 7.22
C GLY A 187 -11.24 9.31 6.00
N ASP A 188 -11.84 10.50 6.11
CA ASP A 188 -12.55 11.23 5.08
C ASP A 188 -11.85 12.56 4.73
N GLY A 189 -11.85 12.93 3.46
CA GLY A 189 -11.40 14.20 2.92
C GLY A 189 -9.88 14.41 3.05
N SER A 190 -9.42 14.67 4.27
CA SER A 190 -8.02 14.94 4.62
C SER A 190 -7.18 13.67 4.81
N GLY A 191 -7.83 12.50 4.86
CA GLY A 191 -7.21 11.20 4.68
C GLY A 191 -6.72 10.54 5.97
N VAL A 192 -5.68 9.72 5.85
CA VAL A 192 -5.03 9.02 6.96
C VAL A 192 -3.54 9.30 6.93
N SER A 193 -2.96 9.65 8.08
CA SER A 193 -1.53 9.87 8.25
C SER A 193 -0.99 9.18 9.49
N ASN A 194 0.33 9.19 9.65
CA ASN A 194 1.03 8.71 10.83
C ASN A 194 2.03 9.77 11.31
N GLN A 195 2.05 10.04 12.61
CA GLN A 195 2.91 11.05 13.22
C GLN A 195 3.08 10.75 14.72
N ASP A 196 4.29 10.96 15.26
CA ASP A 196 4.53 11.02 16.70
C ASP A 196 3.96 12.33 17.25
N VAL A 197 2.77 12.26 17.87
CA VAL A 197 2.05 13.46 18.33
C VAL A 197 2.24 13.76 19.81
N ASP A 198 2.76 12.81 20.59
CA ASP A 198 3.00 12.99 22.02
C ASP A 198 4.47 12.94 22.44
N GLY A 199 5.38 12.73 21.48
CA GLY A 199 6.82 12.83 21.65
C GLY A 199 7.44 11.60 22.32
N ASP A 200 6.75 10.46 22.32
CA ASP A 200 7.29 9.20 22.87
C ASP A 200 8.17 8.43 21.86
N GLY A 201 8.27 8.91 20.62
CA GLY A 201 9.05 8.32 19.55
C GLY A 201 8.31 7.26 18.75
N ILE A 202 7.10 6.90 19.13
CA ILE A 202 6.20 6.00 18.40
C ILE A 202 5.20 6.86 17.61
N GLN A 203 4.86 6.45 16.40
CA GLN A 203 3.94 7.22 15.58
C GLN A 203 2.49 6.80 15.85
N GLU A 204 1.62 7.74 16.19
CA GLU A 204 0.18 7.52 16.19
C GLU A 204 -0.36 7.44 14.75
N ILE A 205 -1.45 6.70 14.56
CA ILE A 205 -2.25 6.76 13.32
C ILE A 205 -3.36 7.79 13.50
N LEU A 206 -3.42 8.74 12.57
CA LEU A 206 -4.38 9.83 12.56
C LEU A 206 -5.36 9.61 11.41
N CYS A 207 -6.62 9.41 11.75
CA CYS A 207 -7.71 9.37 10.79
C CYS A 207 -8.47 10.68 10.82
N TYR A 208 -8.36 11.48 9.76
CA TYR A 208 -9.10 12.73 9.64
C TYR A 208 -10.49 12.42 9.12
N ASN A 209 -11.53 12.83 9.81
CA ASN A 209 -12.93 12.64 9.45
C ASN A 209 -13.59 14.00 9.29
N ARG A 210 -14.52 14.14 8.34
CA ARG A 210 -15.37 15.33 8.28
C ARG A 210 -16.52 15.17 9.25
N ASP A 211 -16.68 16.15 10.14
CA ASP A 211 -17.97 16.33 10.81
C ASP A 211 -18.93 16.95 9.79
N TYR A 212 -19.99 16.21 9.44
CA TYR A 212 -21.02 16.67 8.50
C TYR A 212 -21.98 17.70 9.12
N ASP A 213 -21.76 18.11 10.37
CA ASP A 213 -22.44 19.29 10.91
C ASP A 213 -22.03 20.56 10.14
N TRP A 214 -22.92 21.56 10.12
CA TRP A 214 -22.90 22.77 9.26
C TRP A 214 -21.67 23.67 9.38
N LYS A 215 -20.66 23.30 10.18
CA LYS A 215 -19.45 24.09 10.42
C LYS A 215 -18.18 23.58 9.74
N TYR A 216 -18.17 22.45 9.03
CA TYR A 216 -16.96 21.91 8.38
C TYR A 216 -15.77 21.77 9.36
N HIS A 217 -16.01 21.17 10.52
CA HIS A 217 -14.93 20.85 11.44
C HIS A 217 -14.31 19.52 11.01
N TYR A 218 -12.98 19.42 11.01
CA TYR A 218 -12.32 18.13 10.92
C TYR A 218 -12.28 17.53 12.31
N LEU A 219 -12.66 16.26 12.44
CA LEU A 219 -12.37 15.44 13.62
C LEU A 219 -11.15 14.59 13.29
N VAL A 220 -10.26 14.38 14.25
CA VAL A 220 -9.10 13.51 14.07
C VAL A 220 -9.20 12.42 15.12
N ASP A 221 -9.35 11.17 14.69
CA ASP A 221 -9.22 10.01 15.56
C ASP A 221 -7.76 9.64 15.64
N TYR A 222 -7.23 9.59 16.86
CA TYR A 222 -5.86 9.18 17.15
C TYR A 222 -5.88 7.73 17.62
N TYR A 223 -5.08 6.89 16.96
CA TYR A 223 -4.82 5.53 17.41
C TYR A 223 -3.37 5.44 17.89
N LYS A 224 -3.20 5.04 19.14
CA LYS A 224 -1.90 4.92 19.81
C LYS A 224 -1.52 3.45 19.96
N TRP A 225 -0.23 3.15 19.82
CA TRP A 225 0.30 1.82 20.09
C TRP A 225 0.27 1.50 21.58
N ASP A 226 -0.33 0.35 21.95
CA ASP A 226 -0.39 -0.11 23.35
C ASP A 226 0.67 -1.18 23.70
N GLY A 227 1.60 -1.44 22.79
CA GLY A 227 2.56 -2.54 22.87
C GLY A 227 2.16 -3.77 22.04
N LYS A 228 0.93 -3.82 21.51
CA LYS A 228 0.44 -4.95 20.71
C LYS A 228 -0.50 -4.54 19.57
N HIS A 229 -1.30 -3.50 19.79
CA HIS A 229 -2.30 -3.01 18.86
C HIS A 229 -2.29 -1.48 18.82
N TYR A 230 -2.75 -0.94 17.70
CA TYR A 230 -3.14 0.46 17.62
C TYR A 230 -4.56 0.62 18.15
N VAL A 231 -4.71 1.26 19.30
CA VAL A 231 -5.98 1.45 20.00
C VAL A 231 -6.40 2.91 19.96
N PHE A 232 -7.70 3.15 19.82
CA PHE A 232 -8.29 4.47 19.88
C PHE A 232 -7.90 5.14 21.20
N TRP A 233 -7.24 6.29 21.08
CA TRP A 233 -6.73 7.03 22.21
C TRP A 233 -7.62 8.23 22.53
N LYS A 234 -7.88 9.06 21.52
CA LYS A 234 -8.68 10.28 21.65
C LYS A 234 -9.20 10.73 20.30
N GLN A 235 -10.19 11.63 20.34
CA GLN A 235 -10.65 12.38 19.18
C GLN A 235 -10.51 13.87 19.47
N GLU A 236 -9.98 14.63 18.51
CA GLU A 236 -9.88 16.09 18.63
C GLU A 236 -10.55 16.76 17.45
N THR A 237 -11.05 17.97 17.67
CA THR A 237 -11.41 18.85 16.56
C THR A 237 -10.10 19.39 15.97
N GLY A 238 -9.78 18.97 14.75
CA GLY A 238 -8.73 19.55 13.94
C GLY A 238 -9.05 21.02 13.68
N GLY A 239 -8.53 21.91 14.52
CA GLY A 239 -8.28 23.28 14.08
C GLY A 239 -7.42 23.19 12.84
N LEU A 240 -7.71 23.98 11.80
CA LEU A 240 -6.85 24.11 10.64
C LEU A 240 -5.40 24.14 11.14
N ILE A 241 -4.60 23.12 10.81
CA ILE A 241 -3.17 23.13 11.14
C ILE A 241 -2.64 24.36 10.42
N GLU A 242 -2.49 25.48 11.15
CA GLU A 242 -1.78 26.64 10.65
C GLU A 242 -0.35 26.14 10.43
N LYS A 243 -0.04 25.82 9.17
CA LYS A 243 1.33 25.53 8.75
C LYS A 243 2.19 26.71 9.22
N LYS A 244 2.99 26.49 10.26
CA LYS A 244 4.06 27.41 10.66
C LYS A 244 5.24 27.26 9.72
#